data_AF-A0A1C4N7I7-F1
#
_entry.id   AF-A0A1C4N7I7-F1
#
_cell.length_a   1.000
_cell.length_b   1.000
_cell.length_c   1.000
_cell.angle_alpha   90.00
_cell.angle_beta   90.00
_cell.angle_gamma   90.00
#
_symmetry.space_group_name_H-M   'P 1'
#
loop_
_entity.id
_entity.type
_entity.pdbx_description
1 polymer ?
#
loop_
_entity_poly.entity_id
_entity_poly.type
_entity_poly.pdbx_seq_one_letter_code
_entity_poly.pdbx_strand_id
1 'polypeptide(L)' 'MARGAGRALALRAGRVVWNGVPTGVAVCEAMVHGGPWPATSAPWSTSVGTAAVDRFTR' A
#
# COMPACT_ATOMS: atom_id res chain seq x y z
N MET A 1 -13.03 19.60 -5.39
CA MET A 1 -12.27 18.32 -5.49
C MET A 1 -10.83 18.61 -5.85
N ALA A 2 -9.89 18.36 -4.94
CA ALA A 2 -8.46 18.60 -5.16
C ALA A 2 -7.88 17.55 -6.13
N ARG A 3 -7.89 17.85 -7.43
CA ARG A 3 -7.49 16.90 -8.50
C ARG A 3 -5.99 16.52 -8.52
N GLY A 4 -5.17 17.06 -7.61
CA GLY A 4 -3.71 16.83 -7.58
C GLY A 4 -3.19 16.00 -6.40
N ALA A 5 -3.83 16.05 -5.23
CA ALA A 5 -3.27 15.49 -4.00
C ALA A 5 -3.17 13.94 -4.04
N GLY A 6 -4.16 13.26 -4.60
CA GLY A 6 -4.17 11.80 -4.69
C GLY A 6 -2.99 11.22 -5.47
N ARG A 7 -2.61 11.86 -6.59
CA ARG A 7 -1.48 11.42 -7.41
C ARG A 7 -0.14 11.63 -6.69
N ALA A 8 0.02 12.77 -6.01
CA ALA A 8 1.22 13.04 -5.22
C ALA A 8 1.39 12.04 -4.05
N LEU A 9 0.29 11.66 -3.39
CA LEU A 9 0.29 10.69 -2.30
C LEU A 9 0.58 9.26 -2.80
N ALA A 10 0.02 8.87 -3.94
CA ALA A 10 0.26 7.54 -4.53
C ALA A 10 1.73 7.30 -4.90
N LEU A 11 2.50 8.36 -5.16
CA LEU A 11 3.95 8.25 -5.38
C LEU A 11 4.76 8.03 -4.09
N ARG A 12 4.16 8.24 -2.91
CA ARG A 12 4.84 8.22 -1.61
C ARG A 12 4.36 7.15 -0.66
N ALA A 13 3.18 6.57 -0.88
CA ALA A 13 2.56 5.60 0.03
C ALA A 13 2.03 4.39 -0.72
N GLY A 14 2.09 3.20 -0.11
CA GLY A 14 1.48 1.99 -0.66
C GLY A 14 -0.05 2.01 -0.60
N ARG A 15 -0.65 2.80 0.30
CA ARG A 15 -2.10 2.91 0.46
C ARG A 15 -2.51 4.32 0.83
N VAL A 16 -3.54 4.83 0.16
CA VAL A 16 -4.17 6.12 0.47
C VAL A 16 -5.56 5.86 1.04
N VAL A 17 -5.87 6.50 2.17
CA VAL A 17 -7.18 6.44 2.81
C VAL A 17 -7.85 7.80 2.69
N TRP A 18 -9.11 7.83 2.26
CA TRP A 18 -9.90 9.04 2.13
C TRP A 18 -10.95 9.12 3.24
N ASN A 19 -11.07 10.25 3.94
CA ASN A 19 -12.03 10.47 5.02
C ASN A 19 -12.00 9.38 6.13
N GLY A 20 -10.82 8.94 6.51
CA GLY A 20 -10.61 7.94 7.56
C GLY A 20 -9.20 8.00 8.13
N VAL A 21 -8.88 7.07 9.03
CA VAL A 21 -7.55 6.96 9.65
C VAL A 21 -6.81 5.71 9.17
N PRO A 22 -5.47 5.75 9.03
CA PRO A 22 -4.71 4.68 8.38
C PRO A 22 -4.40 3.48 9.28
N THR A 23 -4.86 3.45 10.52
CA THR A 23 -4.50 2.42 11.51
C THR A 23 -5.02 1.02 11.14
N GLY A 24 -6.24 0.93 10.60
CA GLY A 24 -6.83 -0.34 10.18
C GLY A 24 -6.13 -0.93 8.95
N VAL A 25 -5.85 -2.24 8.96
CA VAL A 25 -5.30 -2.99 7.83
C VAL A 25 -6.21 -4.19 7.56
N ALA A 26 -7.07 -4.08 6.54
CA ALA A 26 -7.89 -5.20 6.09
C ALA A 26 -7.03 -6.32 5.48
N VAL A 27 -7.31 -7.57 5.85
CA VAL A 27 -6.71 -8.74 5.20
C VAL A 27 -7.60 -9.13 4.04
N CYS A 28 -7.33 -8.57 2.86
CA CYS A 28 -8.08 -8.80 1.64
C CYS A 28 -7.16 -8.81 0.41
N GLU A 29 -7.70 -9.22 -0.73
CA GLU A 29 -6.95 -9.34 -1.99
C GLU A 29 -6.40 -7.99 -2.49
N ALA A 30 -7.18 -6.90 -2.35
CA ALA A 30 -6.79 -5.58 -2.79
C ALA A 30 -5.77 -4.86 -1.87
N MET A 31 -5.32 -5.49 -0.79
CA MET A 31 -4.46 -4.82 0.19
C MET A 31 -3.04 -4.59 -0.34
N VAL A 32 -2.56 -3.35 -0.18
CA VAL A 32 -1.16 -2.97 -0.39
C VAL A 32 -0.61 -2.44 0.93
N HIS A 33 -0.01 -3.33 1.73
CA HIS A 33 0.71 -2.98 2.96
C HIS A 33 2.21 -2.92 2.67
N GLY A 34 2.70 -1.70 2.47
CA GLY A 34 4.05 -1.41 2.01
C GLY A 34 4.16 0.02 1.49
N GLY A 35 4.96 0.23 0.44
CA GLY A 35 5.18 1.53 -0.19
C GLY A 35 6.66 1.80 -0.52
N PRO A 36 7.01 3.01 -0.95
CA PRO A 36 8.41 3.40 -1.14
C PRO A 36 9.23 3.33 0.16
N TRP A 37 10.55 3.22 0.04
CA TRP A 37 11.47 3.32 1.18
C TRP A 37 11.24 4.64 1.95
N PRO A 38 11.18 4.64 3.30
CA PRO A 38 11.52 3.56 4.23
C PRO A 38 10.35 2.68 4.69
N ALA A 39 9.16 2.77 4.08
CA ALA A 39 8.01 1.98 4.50
C ALA A 39 8.22 0.46 4.29
N THR A 40 8.97 0.08 3.25
CA THR A 40 9.45 -1.28 3.01
C THR A 40 10.74 -1.25 2.20
N SER A 41 11.51 -2.33 2.26
CA SER A 41 12.67 -2.59 1.40
C SER A 41 12.32 -3.21 0.04
N ALA A 42 11.06 -3.64 -0.16
CA ALA A 42 10.58 -4.27 -1.38
C ALA A 42 9.30 -3.57 -1.91
N PRO A 43 9.42 -2.38 -2.53
CA PRO A 43 8.28 -1.53 -2.90
C PRO A 43 7.36 -2.12 -3.98
N TRP A 44 7.78 -3.17 -4.67
CA TRP A 44 6.98 -3.91 -5.65
C TRP A 44 6.10 -5.02 -5.05
N SER A 45 6.11 -5.19 -3.72
CA SER A 45 5.39 -6.26 -3.02
C SER A 45 4.46 -5.72 -1.92
N THR A 46 3.62 -6.60 -1.38
CA THR A 46 2.82 -6.34 -0.17
C THR A 46 3.16 -7.35 0.92
N SER A 47 3.13 -6.93 2.19
CA SER A 47 3.31 -7.83 3.33
C SER A 47 1.99 -8.35 3.92
N VAL A 48 0.84 -7.81 3.52
CA VAL A 48 -0.51 -8.24 3.91
C VAL A 48 -1.42 -8.33 2.68
N GLY A 49 -2.31 -9.33 2.65
CA GLY A 49 -3.18 -9.63 1.51
C GLY A 49 -2.72 -10.90 0.78
N THR A 50 -3.54 -11.42 -0.13
CA THR A 50 -3.26 -12.68 -0.85
C THR A 50 -1.97 -12.62 -1.64
N ALA A 51 -1.67 -11.50 -2.31
CA ALA A 51 -0.43 -11.27 -3.07
C ALA A 51 0.85 -11.27 -2.20
N ALA A 52 0.75 -11.30 -0.87
CA ALA A 52 1.93 -11.39 -0.01
C ALA A 52 2.66 -12.74 -0.13
N VAL A 53 1.99 -13.78 -0.63
CA VAL A 53 2.57 -15.11 -0.87
C VAL A 53 3.63 -15.08 -1.96
N ASP A 54 3.48 -14.20 -2.96
CA ASP A 54 4.35 -14.13 -4.13
C ASP A 54 5.81 -13.85 -3.74
N ARG A 55 6.02 -13.21 -2.59
CA ARG A 55 7.35 -12.97 -1.99
C ARG A 55 8.15 -14.25 -1.70
N PHE A 56 7.49 -15.40 -1.65
CA PHE A 56 8.07 -16.71 -1.34
C PHE A 56 7.97 -17.70 -2.51
N THR A 57 7.54 -17.23 -3.67
CA THR A 57 7.48 -18.01 -4.91
C THR A 57 8.62 -17.58 -5.87
N ARG A 58 8.90 -18.38 -6.90
CA ARG A 58 9.96 -18.13 -7.87
C ARG A 58 9.64 -18.74 -9.22
#